data_AF-A0AAW0GUU9-F1
#
_entry.id   AF-A0AAW0GUU9-F1
#
_cell.length_a   1.000
_cell.length_b   1.000
_cell.length_c   1.000
_cell.angle_alpha   90.00
_cell.angle_beta   90.00
_cell.angle_gamma   90.00
#
_symmetry.space_group_name_H-M   'P 1'
#
loop_
_entity.id
_entity.type
_entity.pdbx_description
1 polymer ?
#
loop_
_entity_poly.entity_id
_entity_poly.type
_entity_poly.pdbx_seq_one_letter_code
_entity_poly.pdbx_strand_id
1 'polypeptide(L)'
;MIAPTQSNVQTKSFLKIGRPGYRVTKVRDRDTGKEGMMVQVHLPQIKSEIVPRRRFMSAWEQKREPPNKAYQYLIVAAEPYETIAFRIPAREIEDETDDAGYWNWSHWDPDTKQYSFQFMFRISNQY
;
A
#
# COMPACT_ATOMS: atom_id res chain seq x y z
N MET A 1 -19.21 17.28 -24.24
CA MET A 1 -18.61 16.80 -22.99
C MET A 1 -18.72 15.28 -23.01
N ILE A 2 -17.61 14.54 -23.14
CA ILE A 2 -17.63 13.07 -23.29
C ILE A 2 -17.40 12.48 -21.89
N ALA A 3 -18.40 11.76 -21.36
CA ALA A 3 -18.27 11.06 -20.09
C ALA A 3 -17.26 9.90 -20.23
N PRO A 4 -16.38 9.65 -19.25
CA PRO A 4 -15.46 8.51 -19.31
C PRO A 4 -16.26 7.22 -19.38
N THR A 5 -16.04 6.44 -20.43
CA THR A 5 -16.61 5.10 -20.59
C THR A 5 -16.16 4.24 -19.41
N GLN A 6 -17.12 3.70 -18.65
CA GLN A 6 -16.83 2.72 -17.61
C GLN A 6 -16.20 1.50 -18.28
N SER A 7 -14.89 1.42 -18.26
CA SER A 7 -14.14 0.23 -18.63
C SER A 7 -14.64 -0.90 -17.74
N ASN A 8 -15.38 -1.84 -18.33
CA ASN A 8 -15.80 -3.08 -17.68
C ASN A 8 -14.54 -3.92 -17.46
N VAL A 9 -13.79 -3.60 -16.39
CA VAL A 9 -12.61 -4.35 -16.00
C VAL A 9 -13.12 -5.69 -15.50
N GLN A 10 -12.97 -6.73 -16.33
CA GLN A 10 -13.29 -8.09 -15.93
C GLN A 10 -12.46 -8.45 -14.70
N THR A 11 -13.12 -8.54 -13.55
CA THR A 11 -12.49 -8.96 -12.31
C THR A 11 -12.22 -10.46 -12.40
N LYS A 12 -10.93 -10.83 -12.38
CA LYS A 12 -10.54 -12.24 -12.32
C LYS A 12 -11.12 -12.85 -11.05
N SER A 13 -11.93 -13.89 -11.20
CA SER A 13 -12.52 -14.64 -10.08
C SER A 13 -11.64 -15.85 -9.77
N PHE A 14 -11.20 -15.98 -8.53
CA PHE A 14 -10.40 -17.09 -8.03
C PHE A 14 -10.80 -17.41 -6.59
N LEU A 15 -10.58 -18.67 -6.17
CA LEU A 15 -10.79 -19.07 -4.78
C LEU A 15 -9.73 -18.40 -3.91
N LYS A 16 -10.18 -17.61 -2.94
CA LYS A 16 -9.27 -16.93 -2.00
C LYS A 16 -8.84 -17.88 -0.89
N ILE A 17 -7.56 -17.88 -0.56
CA ILE A 17 -6.97 -18.77 0.46
C ILE A 17 -6.93 -18.15 1.87
N GLY A 18 -7.46 -16.93 2.02
CA GLY A 18 -7.49 -16.17 3.28
C GLY A 18 -6.54 -14.97 3.29
N ARG A 19 -6.35 -14.37 4.47
CA ARG A 19 -5.51 -13.18 4.67
C ARG A 19 -4.03 -13.56 4.79
N PRO A 20 -3.12 -12.80 4.16
CA PRO A 20 -1.69 -13.02 4.30
C PRO A 20 -1.18 -12.57 5.67
N GLY A 21 -0.07 -13.15 6.12
CA GLY A 21 0.65 -12.68 7.29
C GLY A 21 1.38 -11.36 6.99
N TYR A 22 1.44 -10.44 7.95
CA TYR A 22 2.13 -9.17 7.76
C TYR A 22 2.80 -8.66 9.03
N ARG A 23 3.79 -7.80 8.85
CA ARG A 23 4.44 -7.01 9.90
C ARG A 23 4.46 -5.54 9.48
N VAL A 24 4.14 -4.66 10.41
CA VAL A 24 4.17 -3.20 10.22
C VAL A 24 5.10 -2.60 11.26
N THR A 25 6.07 -1.81 10.81
CA THR A 25 7.04 -1.14 11.66
C THR A 25 6.98 0.35 11.39
N LYS A 26 6.83 1.15 12.45
CA LYS A 26 6.97 2.61 12.35
C LYS A 26 8.46 2.93 12.19
N VAL A 27 8.81 3.69 11.17
CA VAL A 27 10.18 4.14 10.92
C VAL A 27 10.28 5.63 11.22
N ARG A 28 11.43 6.08 11.69
CA ARG A 28 11.74 7.48 11.94
C ARG A 28 13.18 7.76 11.54
N ASP A 29 13.35 8.72 10.66
CA ASP A 29 14.68 9.23 10.31
C ASP A 29 15.20 10.12 11.45
N ARG A 30 16.44 9.90 11.89
CA ARG A 30 17.01 10.58 13.06
C ARG A 30 17.44 12.01 12.74
N ASP A 31 17.85 12.26 11.51
CA ASP A 31 18.42 13.53 11.08
C ASP A 31 17.35 14.54 10.68
N THR A 32 16.38 14.10 9.87
CA THR A 32 15.27 14.94 9.39
C THR A 32 14.04 14.89 10.29
N GLY A 33 13.95 13.89 11.17
CA GLY A 33 12.77 13.66 12.00
C GLY A 33 11.55 13.14 11.23
N LYS A 34 11.69 12.85 9.92
CA LYS A 34 10.63 12.25 9.09
C LYS A 34 10.15 10.95 9.73
N GLU A 35 8.84 10.74 9.71
CA GLU A 35 8.22 9.51 10.17
C GLU A 35 7.63 8.77 8.97
N GLY A 36 7.60 7.45 9.05
CA GLY A 36 7.06 6.61 7.99
C GLY A 36 6.64 5.24 8.50
N MET A 37 6.37 4.36 7.55
CA MET A 37 6.01 2.97 7.84
C MET A 37 6.73 2.03 6.88
N MET A 38 7.25 0.93 7.43
CA MET A 38 7.71 -0.23 6.68
C MET A 38 6.67 -1.34 6.85
N VAL A 39 6.25 -1.92 5.74
CA VAL A 39 5.29 -3.02 5.70
C VAL A 39 5.92 -4.21 5.01
N GLN A 40 5.82 -5.37 5.66
CA GLN A 40 6.30 -6.64 5.15
C GLN A 40 5.12 -7.61 5.12
N VAL A 41 4.85 -8.21 3.96
CA VAL A 41 3.75 -9.15 3.74
C VAL A 41 4.32 -10.49 3.29
N HIS A 42 3.99 -11.54 4.01
CA HIS A 42 4.44 -12.91 3.75
C HIS A 42 3.39 -13.65 2.92
N LEU A 43 3.76 -14.10 1.73
CA LEU A 43 2.87 -14.62 0.68
C LEU A 43 3.32 -16.01 0.16
N PRO A 44 3.53 -17.03 1.02
CA PRO A 44 4.11 -18.32 0.63
C PRO A 44 3.34 -19.08 -0.45
N GLN A 45 2.02 -18.87 -0.56
CA GLN A 45 1.12 -19.54 -1.52
C GLN A 45 0.66 -18.59 -2.65
N ILE A 46 1.43 -17.56 -2.96
CA ILE A 46 1.13 -16.66 -4.09
C ILE A 46 1.09 -17.46 -5.41
N LYS A 47 0.17 -17.11 -6.30
CA LYS A 47 0.07 -17.74 -7.61
C LYS A 47 1.32 -17.45 -8.44
N SER A 48 1.77 -18.42 -9.24
CA SER A 48 2.87 -18.23 -10.20
C SER A 48 2.64 -17.01 -11.08
N GLU A 49 3.72 -16.29 -11.41
CA GLU A 49 3.73 -15.10 -12.28
C GLU A 49 3.00 -13.87 -11.71
N ILE A 50 2.44 -13.95 -10.50
CA ILE A 50 1.83 -12.80 -9.83
C ILE A 50 2.87 -12.10 -8.97
N VAL A 51 2.98 -10.79 -9.16
CA VAL A 51 3.76 -9.89 -8.30
C VAL A 51 2.79 -9.09 -7.44
N PRO A 52 2.99 -9.02 -6.11
CA PRO A 52 2.16 -8.25 -5.22
C PRO A 52 2.22 -6.75 -5.56
N ARG A 53 1.09 -6.06 -5.35
CA ARG A 53 0.97 -4.63 -5.62
C ARG A 53 0.44 -3.88 -4.40
N ARG A 54 0.93 -2.66 -4.22
CA ARG A 54 0.41 -1.70 -3.24
C ARG A 54 -0.30 -0.55 -3.93
N ARG A 55 -1.28 0.04 -3.24
CA ARG A 55 -1.93 1.29 -3.64
C ARG A 55 -2.36 2.09 -2.41
N PHE A 56 -2.21 3.41 -2.46
CA PHE A 56 -2.86 4.32 -1.52
C PHE A 56 -4.24 4.71 -2.05
N MET A 57 -5.25 4.58 -1.19
CA MET A 57 -6.65 4.85 -1.49
C MET A 57 -7.17 5.88 -0.49
N SER A 58 -7.87 6.90 -0.99
CA SER A 58 -8.50 7.91 -0.15
C SER A 58 -9.70 7.33 0.61
N ALA A 59 -10.06 7.92 1.75
CA ALA A 59 -11.24 7.47 2.51
C ALA A 59 -12.57 7.59 1.74
N TRP A 60 -12.63 8.43 0.70
CA TRP A 60 -13.84 8.64 -0.12
C TRP A 60 -14.05 7.56 -1.19
N GLU A 61 -12.99 6.85 -1.59
CA GLU A 61 -13.07 5.75 -2.56
C GLU A 61 -13.58 4.44 -1.94
N GLN A 62 -13.38 4.30 -0.64
CA GLN A 62 -13.81 3.15 0.15
C GLN A 62 -15.34 3.17 0.35
N LYS A 63 -15.97 1.98 0.29
CA LYS A 63 -17.43 1.81 0.43
C LYS A 63 -17.88 1.00 1.66
N ARG A 64 -16.98 0.40 2.45
CA ARG A 64 -17.38 -0.40 3.63
C ARG A 64 -17.61 0.43 4.89
N GLU A 65 -16.89 1.52 5.07
CA GLU A 65 -16.92 2.37 6.27
C GLU A 65 -17.28 3.80 5.88
N PRO A 66 -17.90 4.59 6.78
CA PRO A 66 -18.14 6.00 6.52
C PRO A 66 -16.81 6.74 6.27
N PRO A 67 -16.74 7.60 5.24
CA PRO A 67 -15.50 8.24 4.85
C PRO A 67 -15.01 9.18 5.95
N ASN A 68 -13.76 9.00 6.37
CA ASN A 68 -13.11 9.87 7.35
C ASN A 68 -11.82 10.45 6.75
N LYS A 69 -11.82 11.77 6.53
CA LYS A 69 -10.70 12.52 5.93
C LYS A 69 -9.41 12.50 6.75
N ALA A 70 -9.45 12.12 8.02
CA ALA A 70 -8.25 11.99 8.84
C ALA A 70 -7.40 10.77 8.45
N TYR A 71 -7.97 9.86 7.66
CA TYR A 71 -7.33 8.61 7.28
C TYR A 71 -7.30 8.43 5.76
N GLN A 72 -6.32 7.65 5.34
CA GLN A 72 -6.24 7.03 4.03
C GLN A 72 -5.93 5.55 4.22
N TYR A 73 -6.09 4.76 3.17
CA TYR A 73 -5.96 3.31 3.23
C TYR A 73 -4.82 2.84 2.33
N LEU A 74 -3.82 2.21 2.93
CA LEU A 74 -2.78 1.51 2.21
C LEU A 74 -3.26 0.08 1.91
N ILE A 75 -3.43 -0.24 0.64
CA ILE A 75 -3.97 -1.51 0.17
C ILE A 75 -2.85 -2.36 -0.39
N VAL A 76 -2.84 -3.65 -0.07
CA VAL A 76 -1.94 -4.64 -0.67
C VAL A 76 -2.78 -5.78 -1.25
N ALA A 77 -2.51 -6.11 -2.51
CA ALA A 77 -3.19 -7.18 -3.23
C ALA A 77 -2.19 -8.15 -3.87
N ALA A 78 -2.45 -9.44 -3.70
CA ALA A 78 -1.69 -10.53 -4.30
C ALA A 78 -2.60 -11.75 -4.44
N GLU A 79 -2.80 -12.27 -5.65
CA GLU A 79 -3.62 -13.48 -5.85
C GLU A 79 -2.86 -14.73 -5.37
N PRO A 80 -3.49 -15.69 -4.68
CA PRO A 80 -4.93 -15.80 -4.35
C PRO A 80 -5.29 -15.28 -2.95
N TYR A 81 -4.43 -14.49 -2.31
CA TYR A 81 -4.72 -13.93 -1.00
C TYR A 81 -5.86 -12.92 -1.05
N GLU A 82 -6.54 -12.76 0.09
CA GLU A 82 -7.42 -11.63 0.29
C GLU A 82 -6.64 -10.31 0.29
N THR A 83 -7.16 -9.32 -0.41
CA THR A 83 -6.66 -7.95 -0.35
C THR A 83 -6.76 -7.43 1.09
N ILE A 84 -5.64 -6.93 1.61
CA ILE A 84 -5.57 -6.30 2.92
C ILE A 84 -5.47 -4.79 2.78
N ALA A 85 -5.97 -4.07 3.78
CA ALA A 85 -5.88 -2.61 3.84
C ALA A 85 -5.47 -2.17 5.25
N PHE A 86 -4.56 -1.21 5.32
CA PHE A 86 -4.11 -0.58 6.56
C PHE A 86 -4.66 0.84 6.61
N ARG A 87 -5.34 1.18 7.70
CA ARG A 87 -5.74 2.57 7.97
C ARG A 87 -4.52 3.35 8.44
N ILE A 88 -4.10 4.35 7.67
CA ILE A 88 -2.96 5.21 7.98
C ILE A 88 -3.42 6.68 8.03
N PRO A 89 -2.69 7.58 8.72
CA PRO A 89 -3.00 9.01 8.72
C PRO A 89 -3.00 9.57 7.29
N ALA A 90 -3.94 10.47 7.00
CA ALA A 90 -4.04 11.19 5.72
C ALA A 90 -2.99 12.32 5.58
N ARG A 91 -1.73 12.01 5.93
CA ARG A 91 -0.58 12.89 5.68
C ARG A 91 -0.08 12.65 4.26
N GLU A 92 0.45 13.69 3.65
CA GLU A 92 1.09 13.58 2.33
C GLU A 92 2.27 12.60 2.42
N ILE A 93 2.39 11.73 1.43
CA ILE A 93 3.44 10.72 1.31
C ILE A 93 4.36 11.20 0.21
N GLU A 94 5.67 11.12 0.43
CA GLU A 94 6.62 11.50 -0.62
C GLU A 94 6.55 10.51 -1.78
N ASP A 95 6.57 11.04 -3.01
CA ASP A 95 6.56 10.23 -4.22
C ASP A 95 7.88 9.47 -4.39
N GLU A 96 7.80 8.30 -5.02
CA GLU A 96 8.97 7.46 -5.32
C GLU A 96 9.98 8.16 -6.24
N THR A 97 9.52 9.14 -7.03
CA THR A 97 10.34 9.92 -7.97
C THR A 97 10.94 11.19 -7.37
N ASP A 98 10.45 11.66 -6.22
CA ASP A 98 10.86 12.94 -5.61
C ASP A 98 12.02 12.75 -4.62
N ASP A 99 12.34 11.50 -4.26
CA ASP A 99 13.23 11.21 -3.14
C ASP A 99 14.68 10.96 -3.58
N ALA A 100 15.54 11.95 -3.37
CA ALA A 100 17.00 11.79 -3.40
C ALA A 100 17.54 10.86 -2.28
N GLY A 101 16.69 10.41 -1.34
CA GLY A 101 17.04 9.68 -0.13
C GLY A 101 16.74 8.17 -0.13
N TYR A 102 16.19 7.60 -1.21
CA TYR A 102 15.84 6.18 -1.32
C TYR A 102 14.82 5.65 -0.28
N TRP A 103 14.01 6.52 0.35
CA TRP A 103 13.16 6.10 1.48
C TRP A 103 11.80 5.50 1.08
N ASN A 104 11.32 5.85 -0.12
CA ASN A 104 10.14 5.22 -0.72
C ASN A 104 10.59 4.13 -1.67
N TRP A 105 10.36 2.87 -1.31
CA TRP A 105 10.75 1.74 -2.13
C TRP A 105 9.80 0.57 -1.94
N SER A 106 9.78 -0.36 -2.89
CA SER A 106 9.14 -1.66 -2.74
C SER A 106 9.99 -2.76 -3.37
N HIS A 107 9.97 -3.94 -2.78
CA HIS A 107 10.74 -5.09 -3.20
C HIS A 107 9.92 -6.37 -3.01
N TRP A 108 9.87 -7.19 -4.06
CA TRP A 108 9.32 -8.53 -4.02
C TRP A 108 10.46 -9.53 -4.09
N ASP A 109 10.59 -10.35 -3.04
CA ASP A 109 11.52 -11.47 -2.99
C ASP A 109 10.78 -12.76 -3.39
N PRO A 110 11.06 -13.33 -4.58
CA PRO A 110 10.39 -14.52 -5.06
C PRO A 110 10.85 -15.81 -4.35
N ASP A 111 11.99 -15.80 -3.66
CA ASP A 111 12.54 -16.95 -2.94
C ASP A 111 11.91 -17.07 -1.55
N THR A 112 11.88 -15.97 -0.80
CA THR A 112 11.24 -15.92 0.54
C THR A 112 9.73 -15.68 0.46
N LYS A 113 9.21 -15.38 -0.73
CA LYS A 113 7.82 -15.00 -0.97
C LYS A 113 7.38 -13.83 -0.08
N GLN A 114 8.28 -12.87 0.10
CA GLN A 114 8.04 -11.70 0.95
C GLN A 114 7.98 -10.42 0.12
N TYR A 115 6.89 -9.67 0.30
CA TYR A 115 6.77 -8.32 -0.25
C TYR A 115 7.07 -7.30 0.83
N SER A 116 8.10 -6.50 0.63
CA SER A 116 8.51 -5.46 1.56
C SER A 116 8.44 -4.11 0.90
N PHE A 117 7.91 -3.11 1.58
CA PHE A 117 7.96 -1.74 1.09
C PHE A 117 8.00 -0.76 2.25
N GLN A 118 8.60 0.39 1.99
CA GLN A 118 8.68 1.48 2.93
C GLN A 118 8.15 2.76 2.27
N PHE A 119 7.60 3.63 3.09
CA PHE A 119 7.31 5.00 2.70
C PHE A 119 7.45 5.95 3.88
N MET A 120 7.77 7.21 3.59
CA MET A 120 7.85 8.28 4.57
C MET A 120 6.74 9.29 4.34
N PHE A 121 6.21 9.85 5.42
CA PHE A 121 5.32 11.00 5.34
C PHE A 121 6.15 12.26 5.10
N ARG A 122 5.63 13.14 4.26
CA ARG A 122 6.17 14.49 4.13
C ARG A 122 6.09 15.19 5.48
N ILE A 123 7.14 15.94 5.81
CA ILE A 123 7.10 16.82 6.97
C ILE A 123 6.10 17.91 6.64
N SER A 124 5.01 17.98 7.39
CA SER A 124 4.13 19.14 7.36
C SER A 124 4.91 20.28 7.98
N ASN A 125 5.45 21.18 7.17
CA ASN A 125 5.93 22.47 7.66
C ASN A 125 4.70 23.18 8.24
N GLN A 126 4.56 23.15 9.57
CA GLN A 126 3.62 24.00 10.26
C GLN A 126 4.14 25.43 10.09
N TYR A 127 3.50 26.19 9.21
CA TYR A 127 3.50 27.65 9.29
C TYR A 127 2.34 28.07 10.19
#